data_AF-A0A7X2MH10-F1
#
_entry.id   AF-A0A7X2MH10-F1
#
_cell.length_a   1.000
_cell.length_b   1.000
_cell.length_c   1.000
_cell.angle_alpha   90.00
_cell.angle_beta   90.00
_cell.angle_gamma   90.00
#
_symmetry.space_group_name_H-M   'P 1'
#
loop_
_entity.id
_entity.type
_entity.pdbx_description
1 polymer ?
#
loop_
_entity_poly.entity_id
_entity_poly.type
_entity_poly.pdbx_seq_one_letter_code
_entity_poly.pdbx_strand_id
1 'polypeptide(L)'
;MGFLPTIIMKTPGGYQVYFVLDKPIFITAKSNFKAIEVAKKVSNQLRKSLGETLRVDTKCNHFGIFRFPQKSNIVFFEKSYLCNFATLINWSMKKEDSPKKTKMKLVKSFKQVDEPWFNLLLNESDIKGEKGTMGRNNVVLTLSLAMYASGRSKENCLYNLTEFNYRLENPLSDNELERTVNSAYSGKYKGASKAFITTLCTEWVNRDLKSSDLFSTTGWYKFAKPREERARSH
;
A
#
# COMPACT_ATOMS: atom_id res chain seq x y z
N MET A 1 24.36 -1.13 3.95
CA MET A 1 23.27 -0.13 3.97
C MET A 1 23.80 1.31 3.95
N GLY A 2 24.95 1.61 4.56
CA GLY A 2 25.59 2.94 4.48
C GLY A 2 25.01 3.99 5.43
N PHE A 3 23.93 3.65 6.15
CA PHE A 3 23.32 4.50 7.18
C PHE A 3 23.09 3.66 8.43
N LEU A 4 23.33 4.27 9.59
CA LEU A 4 23.00 3.71 10.89
C LEU A 4 21.76 4.41 11.44
N PRO A 5 20.92 3.72 12.23
CA PRO A 5 19.78 4.36 12.84
C PRO A 5 20.22 5.40 13.87
N THR A 6 19.53 6.55 13.90
CA THR A 6 19.82 7.60 14.88
C THR A 6 19.30 7.21 16.26
N ILE A 7 18.11 6.60 16.31
CA ILE A 7 17.44 6.17 17.55
C ILE A 7 16.91 4.75 17.38
N ILE A 8 17.13 3.89 18.38
CA ILE A 8 16.43 2.62 18.53
C ILE A 8 15.70 2.64 19.88
N MET A 9 14.39 2.39 19.85
CA MET A 9 13.54 2.39 21.04
C MET A 9 12.93 1.01 21.28
N LYS A 10 12.89 0.58 22.53
CA LYS A 10 12.13 -0.57 22.99
C LYS A 10 10.66 -0.18 23.14
N THR A 11 9.79 -1.04 22.64
CA THR A 11 8.34 -0.92 22.79
C THR A 11 7.79 -2.22 23.38
N PRO A 12 6.55 -2.25 23.90
CA PRO A 12 5.97 -3.49 24.43
C PRO A 12 5.93 -4.65 23.44
N GLY A 13 5.99 -4.40 22.12
CA GLY A 13 5.89 -5.42 21.07
C GLY A 13 7.15 -5.62 20.23
N GLY A 14 8.31 -5.10 20.66
CA GLY A 14 9.54 -5.14 19.87
C GLY A 14 10.24 -3.79 19.86
N TYR A 15 10.81 -3.41 18.72
CA TYR A 15 11.62 -2.19 18.61
C TYR A 15 11.10 -1.24 17.52
N GLN A 16 11.25 0.05 17.76
CA GLN A 16 11.05 1.11 16.77
C GLN A 16 12.39 1.75 16.43
N VAL A 17 12.66 1.91 15.13
CA VAL A 17 13.94 2.40 14.61
C VAL A 17 13.69 3.68 13.83
N TYR A 18 14.46 4.72 14.13
CA TYR A 18 14.33 6.03 13.50
C TYR A 18 15.64 6.44 12.81
N PHE A 19 15.48 6.92 11.59
CA PHE A 19 16.52 7.61 10.83
C PHE A 19 16.13 9.09 10.81
N VAL A 20 16.74 9.88 11.69
CA VAL A 20 16.41 11.31 11.86
C VAL A 20 17.16 12.11 10.81
N LEU A 21 16.46 13.04 10.17
CA LEU A 21 17.06 13.86 9.11
C LEU A 21 17.91 14.99 9.68
N ASP A 22 19.00 15.31 8.99
CA ASP A 22 19.86 16.46 9.30
C ASP A 22 19.13 17.80 9.12
N LYS A 23 18.20 17.85 8.15
CA LYS A 23 17.40 19.01 7.78
C LYS A 23 15.93 18.61 7.61
N PRO A 24 14.98 19.49 7.95
CA PRO A 24 13.57 19.23 7.73
C PRO A 24 13.25 19.17 6.23
N ILE A 25 12.22 18.39 5.89
CA ILE A 25 11.62 18.40 4.55
C ILE A 25 10.31 19.19 4.63
N PHE A 26 10.13 20.12 3.71
CA PHE A 26 8.92 20.93 3.65
C PHE A 26 7.84 20.26 2.79
N ILE A 27 6.63 20.20 3.33
CA ILE A 27 5.46 19.65 2.66
C ILE A 27 4.58 20.81 2.21
N THR A 28 4.24 20.88 0.93
CA THR A 28 3.46 21.99 0.38
C THR A 28 2.35 21.50 -0.55
N ALA A 29 1.18 22.15 -0.47
CA ALA A 29 0.07 21.91 -1.40
C ALA A 29 0.44 22.30 -2.84
N LYS A 30 1.29 23.32 -3.03
CA LYS A 30 1.80 23.76 -4.34
C LYS A 30 2.51 22.63 -5.10
N SER A 31 3.17 21.73 -4.38
CA SER A 31 3.84 20.56 -4.98
C SER A 31 2.95 19.33 -5.03
N ASN A 32 1.65 19.45 -4.72
CA ASN A 32 0.73 18.34 -4.51
C ASN A 32 1.29 17.30 -3.51
N PHE A 33 1.91 17.76 -2.43
CA PHE A 33 2.44 16.92 -1.35
C PHE A 33 3.48 15.86 -1.79
N LYS A 34 4.15 16.03 -2.94
CA LYS A 34 5.14 15.08 -3.49
C LYS A 34 6.22 14.63 -2.50
N ALA A 35 6.63 15.51 -1.59
CA ALA A 35 7.60 15.19 -0.53
C ALA A 35 7.16 13.99 0.32
N ILE A 36 5.86 13.85 0.58
CA ILE A 36 5.27 12.72 1.33
C ILE A 36 5.46 11.41 0.55
N GLU A 37 5.19 11.42 -0.76
CA GLU A 37 5.35 10.23 -1.60
C GLU A 37 6.81 9.76 -1.65
N VAL A 38 7.75 10.70 -1.81
CA VAL A 38 9.19 10.41 -1.80
C VAL A 38 9.62 9.83 -0.45
N ALA A 39 9.19 10.42 0.67
CA ALA A 39 9.48 9.91 2.00
C ALA A 39 8.90 8.50 2.24
N LYS A 40 7.70 8.19 1.72
CA LYS A 40 7.13 6.82 1.76
C LYS A 40 7.97 5.84 0.96
N LYS A 41 8.49 6.22 -0.22
CA LYS A 41 9.37 5.35 -1.01
C LYS A 41 10.66 5.03 -0.27
N VAL A 42 11.32 6.04 0.28
CA VAL A 42 12.51 5.87 1.12
C VAL A 42 12.22 4.96 2.31
N SER A 43 11.13 5.21 3.05
CA SER A 43 10.70 4.38 4.18
C SER A 43 10.46 2.91 3.79
N ASN A 44 9.78 2.67 2.67
CA ASN A 44 9.59 1.32 2.14
C ASN A 44 10.91 0.63 1.82
N GLN A 45 11.85 1.36 1.22
CA GLN A 45 13.13 0.78 0.83
C GLN A 45 14.01 0.46 2.05
N LEU A 46 13.97 1.30 3.09
CA LEU A 46 14.59 1.01 4.38
C LEU A 46 14.02 -0.27 4.99
N ARG A 47 12.69 -0.40 5.05
CA ARG A 47 12.03 -1.59 5.61
C ARG A 47 12.35 -2.86 4.83
N LYS A 48 12.32 -2.80 3.50
CA LYS A 48 12.69 -3.92 2.64
C LYS A 48 14.12 -4.36 2.90
N SER A 49 15.06 -3.42 2.90
CA SER A 49 16.48 -3.75 3.06
C SER A 49 16.82 -4.20 4.49
N LEU A 50 16.15 -3.67 5.52
CA LEU A 50 16.28 -4.20 6.89
C LEU A 50 15.61 -5.57 7.02
N GLY A 51 14.52 -5.79 6.28
CA GLY A 51 13.81 -7.06 6.17
C GLY A 51 14.62 -8.21 5.57
N GLU A 52 15.74 -7.91 4.90
CA GLU A 52 16.67 -8.94 4.39
C GLU A 52 17.35 -9.70 5.53
N THR A 53 17.55 -9.07 6.69
CA THR A 53 18.27 -9.66 7.83
C THR A 53 17.45 -9.70 9.12
N LEU A 54 16.45 -8.83 9.27
CA LEU A 54 15.64 -8.71 10.48
C LEU A 54 14.16 -8.94 10.17
N ARG A 55 13.40 -9.39 11.18
CA ARG A 55 11.94 -9.44 11.09
C ARG A 55 11.35 -8.03 11.23
N VAL A 56 11.09 -7.38 10.10
CA VAL A 56 10.55 -6.02 10.04
C VAL A 56 9.07 -6.05 9.65
N ASP A 57 8.23 -5.32 10.40
CA ASP A 57 6.85 -5.08 10.01
C ASP A 57 6.81 -4.13 8.78
N THR A 58 6.61 -4.72 7.60
CA THR A 58 6.47 -3.98 6.34
C THR A 58 5.09 -3.36 6.16
N LYS A 59 4.09 -3.81 6.92
CA LYS A 59 2.67 -3.43 6.81
C LYS A 59 2.31 -2.20 7.65
N CYS A 60 3.14 -1.82 8.62
CA CYS A 60 2.94 -0.65 9.47
C CYS A 60 2.74 0.65 8.66
N ASN A 61 1.95 1.61 9.14
CA ASN A 61 1.81 2.91 8.48
C ASN A 61 3.17 3.65 8.44
N HIS A 62 3.48 4.41 7.38
CA HIS A 62 4.71 5.21 7.29
C HIS A 62 4.73 6.43 8.22
N PHE A 63 3.55 7.01 8.48
CA PHE A 63 3.34 8.21 9.30
C PHE A 63 2.24 7.97 10.34
N GLY A 64 2.19 6.75 10.88
CA GLY A 64 1.25 6.38 11.93
C GLY A 64 1.62 6.98 13.29
N ILE A 65 0.86 6.59 14.31
CA ILE A 65 1.17 6.92 15.69
C ILE A 65 2.21 5.92 16.20
N PHE A 66 3.36 6.42 16.63
CA PHE A 66 4.46 5.62 17.17
C PHE A 66 4.69 5.94 18.66
N ARG A 67 5.53 5.16 19.35
CA ARG A 67 5.83 5.42 20.76
C ARG A 67 6.69 6.68 20.88
N PHE A 68 6.45 7.45 21.93
CA PHE A 68 7.21 8.65 22.20
C PHE A 68 8.59 8.28 22.79
N PRO A 69 9.69 8.91 22.34
CA PRO A 69 11.02 8.69 22.91
C PRO A 69 11.11 9.17 24.36
N GLN A 70 11.50 8.26 25.25
CA GLN A 70 11.74 8.51 26.67
C GLN A 70 13.08 7.91 27.09
N LYS A 71 13.73 8.48 28.10
CA LYS A 71 15.00 7.93 28.62
C LYS A 71 14.92 6.45 28.99
N SER A 72 13.75 6.00 29.45
CA SER A 72 13.49 4.60 29.84
C SER A 72 13.32 3.64 28.66
N ASN A 73 13.00 4.13 27.46
CA ASN A 73 12.69 3.28 26.31
C ASN A 73 13.70 3.42 25.16
N ILE A 74 14.57 4.43 25.17
CA ILE A 74 15.67 4.56 24.22
C ILE A 74 16.74 3.54 24.58
N VAL A 75 17.05 2.64 23.65
CA VAL A 75 18.09 1.61 23.79
C VAL A 75 19.38 2.04 23.09
N PHE A 76 19.25 2.87 22.05
CA PHE A 76 20.39 3.45 21.34
C PHE A 76 20.03 4.85 20.87
N PHE A 77 20.96 5.78 21.03
CA PHE A 77 20.87 7.12 20.47
C PHE A 77 22.26 7.64 20.15
N GLU A 78 22.48 8.01 18.89
CA GLU A 78 23.72 8.65 18.44
C GLU A 78 23.38 9.92 17.65
N LYS A 79 23.72 11.07 18.23
CA LYS A 79 23.36 12.38 17.68
C LYS A 79 24.09 12.68 16.37
N SER A 80 25.27 12.08 16.15
CA SER A 80 26.01 12.23 14.90
C SER A 80 25.42 11.42 13.74
N TYR A 81 24.53 10.46 14.00
CA TYR A 81 23.92 9.60 12.96
C TYR A 81 22.68 10.24 12.33
N LEU A 82 22.76 11.54 12.01
CA LEU A 82 21.74 12.23 11.24
C LEU A 82 21.87 11.89 9.76
N CYS A 83 20.73 11.70 9.10
CA CYS A 83 20.67 11.29 7.72
C CYS A 83 20.38 12.47 6.80
N ASN A 84 21.22 12.67 5.79
CA ASN A 84 20.90 13.60 4.72
C ASN A 84 19.82 13.00 3.79
N PHE A 85 18.71 13.71 3.60
CA PHE A 85 17.58 13.15 2.86
C PHE A 85 17.88 12.90 1.37
N ALA A 86 18.68 13.76 0.72
CA ALA A 86 19.08 13.53 -0.68
C ALA A 86 19.92 12.26 -0.81
N THR A 87 20.75 11.96 0.19
CA THR A 87 21.56 10.74 0.23
C THR A 87 20.68 9.50 0.41
N LEU A 88 19.66 9.56 1.29
CA LEU A 88 18.67 8.48 1.44
C LEU A 88 17.87 8.25 0.16
N ILE A 89 17.45 9.33 -0.52
CA ILE A 89 16.75 9.26 -1.81
C ILE A 89 17.62 8.54 -2.84
N ASN A 90 18.86 9.01 -3.07
CA ASN A 90 19.77 8.43 -4.05
C ASN A 90 20.06 6.96 -3.76
N TRP A 91 20.26 6.61 -2.48
CA TRP A 91 20.42 5.23 -2.05
C TRP A 91 19.18 4.39 -2.35
N SER A 92 17.97 4.90 -2.06
CA SER A 92 16.73 4.18 -2.29
C SER A 92 16.49 3.89 -3.77
N MET A 93 16.83 4.84 -4.65
CA MET A 93 16.72 4.65 -6.11
C MET A 93 17.67 3.56 -6.60
N LYS A 94 18.94 3.55 -6.14
CA LYS A 94 19.92 2.52 -6.49
C LYS A 94 19.50 1.10 -6.08
N LYS A 95 18.67 0.99 -5.04
CA LYS A 95 18.10 -0.30 -4.63
C LYS A 95 16.85 -0.68 -5.42
N GLU A 96 16.22 0.26 -6.11
CA GLU A 96 15.08 0.06 -7.00
C GLU A 96 15.51 -0.37 -8.42
N ASP A 97 16.80 -0.20 -8.78
CA ASP A 97 17.46 -0.45 -10.08
C ASP A 97 17.44 -1.90 -10.62
N SER A 98 16.47 -2.72 -10.23
CA SER A 98 15.99 -3.74 -11.16
C SER A 98 15.15 -3.06 -12.25
N PRO A 99 15.60 -2.99 -13.51
CA PRO A 99 14.85 -2.37 -14.57
C PRO A 99 13.64 -3.25 -14.86
N LYS A 100 12.52 -3.03 -14.16
CA LYS A 100 11.22 -3.43 -14.68
C LYS A 100 10.97 -2.53 -15.87
N LYS A 101 11.46 -2.94 -17.04
CA LYS A 101 11.02 -2.48 -18.36
C LYS A 101 9.52 -2.74 -18.45
N THR A 102 8.75 -1.89 -17.79
CA THR A 102 7.30 -1.94 -17.82
C THR A 102 6.97 -1.33 -19.16
N LYS A 103 6.79 -2.17 -20.18
CA LYS A 103 6.24 -1.74 -21.46
C LYS A 103 4.93 -1.01 -21.14
N MET A 104 4.93 0.31 -21.24
CA MET A 104 3.73 1.11 -20.99
C MET A 104 2.69 0.69 -22.03
N LYS A 105 1.72 -0.11 -21.58
CA LYS A 105 0.53 -0.41 -22.37
C LYS A 105 -0.48 0.68 -22.03
N LEU A 106 -1.08 1.27 -23.06
CA LEU A 106 -2.26 2.11 -22.88
C LEU A 106 -3.38 1.21 -22.35
N VAL A 107 -3.63 1.22 -21.04
CA VAL A 107 -4.72 0.45 -20.43
C VAL A 107 -5.99 1.29 -20.58
N LYS A 108 -7.09 0.72 -21.11
CA LYS A 108 -8.42 1.34 -20.98
C LYS A 108 -8.69 1.59 -19.49
N SER A 109 -9.50 2.60 -19.17
CA SER A 109 -10.04 2.78 -17.82
C SER A 109 -10.64 1.46 -17.34
N PHE A 110 -9.94 0.76 -16.44
CA PHE A 110 -10.39 -0.50 -15.88
C PHE A 110 -10.95 -0.21 -14.50
N LYS A 111 -12.16 -0.68 -14.23
CA LYS A 111 -12.78 -0.52 -12.92
C LYS A 111 -12.19 -1.57 -12.00
N GLN A 112 -11.62 -1.14 -10.88
CA GLN A 112 -11.02 -2.05 -9.92
C GLN A 112 -12.01 -3.07 -9.34
N VAL A 113 -13.31 -2.76 -9.34
CA VAL A 113 -14.38 -3.70 -8.94
C VAL A 113 -14.56 -4.87 -9.91
N ASP A 114 -14.06 -4.75 -11.15
CA ASP A 114 -14.15 -5.81 -12.16
C ASP A 114 -12.94 -6.76 -12.11
N GLU A 115 -11.96 -6.50 -11.23
CA GLU A 115 -10.80 -7.38 -11.05
C GLU A 115 -11.15 -8.59 -10.17
N PRO A 116 -10.53 -9.77 -10.42
CA PRO A 116 -10.81 -10.99 -9.65
C PRO A 116 -10.67 -10.82 -8.14
N TRP A 117 -9.63 -10.09 -7.70
CA TRP A 117 -9.36 -9.87 -6.28
C TRP A 117 -10.54 -9.24 -5.52
N PHE A 118 -11.36 -8.43 -6.19
CA PHE A 118 -12.45 -7.70 -5.54
C PHE A 118 -13.50 -8.68 -5.02
N ASN A 119 -13.93 -9.61 -5.88
CA ASN A 119 -14.91 -10.63 -5.50
C ASN A 119 -14.30 -11.66 -4.55
N LEU A 120 -13.00 -11.98 -4.67
CA LEU A 120 -12.34 -12.85 -3.70
C LEU A 120 -12.47 -12.29 -2.28
N LEU A 121 -12.10 -11.02 -2.06
CA LEU A 121 -12.22 -10.41 -0.74
C LEU A 121 -13.65 -10.18 -0.28
N LEU A 122 -14.59 -9.86 -1.20
CA LEU A 122 -15.99 -9.60 -0.85
C LEU A 122 -16.74 -10.86 -0.39
N ASN A 123 -16.23 -12.04 -0.73
CA ASN A 123 -16.80 -13.32 -0.36
C ASN A 123 -16.17 -13.94 0.90
N GLU A 124 -15.13 -13.34 1.46
CA GLU A 124 -14.53 -13.81 2.72
C GLU A 124 -15.36 -13.41 3.94
N SER A 125 -15.56 -14.35 4.87
CA SER A 125 -16.29 -14.14 6.13
C SER A 125 -15.41 -14.25 7.37
N ASP A 126 -14.36 -15.09 7.34
CA ASP A 126 -13.43 -15.28 8.46
C ASP A 126 -12.23 -14.31 8.39
N ILE A 127 -12.52 -13.02 8.53
CA ILE A 127 -11.50 -11.97 8.55
C ILE A 127 -11.30 -11.50 9.99
N LYS A 128 -10.18 -11.88 10.60
CA LYS A 128 -9.81 -11.51 11.96
C LYS A 128 -8.83 -10.33 11.96
N GLY A 129 -8.63 -9.70 13.11
CA GLY A 129 -7.67 -8.61 13.23
C GLY A 129 -6.80 -8.88 14.44
N GLU A 130 -5.53 -9.19 14.22
CA GLU A 130 -4.56 -9.38 15.28
C GLU A 130 -3.40 -8.39 15.13
N LYS A 131 -2.60 -8.26 16.18
CA LYS A 131 -1.45 -7.38 16.19
C LYS A 131 -0.43 -7.84 15.12
N GLY A 132 -0.32 -7.08 14.04
CA GLY A 132 0.60 -7.36 12.93
C GLY A 132 -0.08 -7.92 11.67
N THR A 133 -1.39 -8.23 11.72
CA THR A 133 -2.18 -8.64 10.55
C THR A 133 -3.14 -7.53 10.12
N MET A 134 -3.34 -7.38 8.81
CA MET A 134 -4.30 -6.41 8.29
C MET A 134 -5.71 -6.97 8.42
N GLY A 135 -6.49 -6.56 9.42
CA GLY A 135 -7.85 -7.07 9.62
C GLY A 135 -8.95 -6.36 8.82
N ARG A 136 -10.20 -6.61 9.23
CA ARG A 136 -11.48 -6.14 8.66
C ARG A 136 -11.49 -4.70 8.16
N ASN A 137 -11.05 -3.75 8.99
CA ASN A 137 -10.98 -2.32 8.62
C ASN A 137 -10.15 -2.08 7.35
N ASN A 138 -9.05 -2.82 7.17
CA ASN A 138 -8.21 -2.68 5.98
C ASN A 138 -8.90 -3.26 4.73
N VAL A 139 -9.65 -4.35 4.89
CA VAL A 139 -10.44 -4.96 3.80
C VAL A 139 -11.55 -4.02 3.36
N VAL A 140 -12.36 -3.54 4.32
CA VAL A 140 -13.44 -2.56 4.07
C VAL A 140 -12.89 -1.30 3.40
N LEU A 141 -11.77 -0.76 3.89
CA LEU A 141 -11.14 0.40 3.27
C LEU A 141 -10.70 0.11 1.82
N THR A 142 -10.10 -1.06 1.58
CA THR A 142 -9.59 -1.44 0.25
C THR A 142 -10.74 -1.64 -0.74
N LEU A 143 -11.81 -2.33 -0.34
CA LEU A 143 -13.02 -2.49 -1.16
C LEU A 143 -13.66 -1.12 -1.45
N SER A 144 -13.80 -0.27 -0.43
CA SER A 144 -14.34 1.10 -0.58
C SER A 144 -13.55 1.92 -1.59
N LEU A 145 -12.21 1.85 -1.53
CA LEU A 145 -11.33 2.56 -2.46
C LEU A 145 -11.47 2.07 -3.90
N ALA A 146 -11.67 0.76 -4.11
CA ALA A 146 -11.91 0.21 -5.43
C ALA A 146 -13.28 0.62 -5.98
N MET A 147 -14.32 0.64 -5.16
CA MET A 147 -15.65 1.13 -5.53
C MET A 147 -15.60 2.62 -5.91
N TYR A 148 -14.95 3.44 -5.10
CA TYR A 148 -14.73 4.86 -5.37
C TYR A 148 -13.99 5.08 -6.70
N ALA A 149 -12.84 4.44 -6.90
CA ALA A 149 -12.04 4.57 -8.13
C ALA A 149 -12.77 4.05 -9.37
N SER A 150 -13.74 3.15 -9.19
CA SER A 150 -14.59 2.60 -10.25
C SER A 150 -15.83 3.45 -10.55
N GLY A 151 -15.99 4.59 -9.86
CA GLY A 151 -17.10 5.53 -10.05
C GLY A 151 -18.41 5.09 -9.40
N ARG A 152 -18.39 4.17 -8.41
CA ARG A 152 -19.59 3.81 -7.62
C ARG A 152 -19.87 4.93 -6.61
N SER A 153 -21.15 5.26 -6.41
CA SER A 153 -21.54 6.26 -5.41
C SER A 153 -21.22 5.77 -3.99
N LYS A 154 -21.12 6.73 -3.05
CA LYS A 154 -20.86 6.43 -1.65
C LYS A 154 -21.99 5.59 -1.03
N GLU A 155 -23.23 5.89 -1.40
CA GLU A 155 -24.43 5.19 -0.95
C GLU A 155 -24.41 3.73 -1.44
N ASN A 156 -24.05 3.51 -2.70
CA ASN A 156 -23.88 2.17 -3.24
C ASN A 156 -22.75 1.40 -2.53
N CYS A 157 -21.63 2.07 -2.23
CA CYS A 157 -20.54 1.49 -1.44
C CYS A 157 -21.00 1.10 -0.04
N LEU A 158 -21.69 2.00 0.65
CA LEU A 158 -22.19 1.74 2.01
C LEU A 158 -23.15 0.56 2.02
N TYR A 159 -24.12 0.52 1.10
CA TYR A 159 -25.05 -0.60 0.97
C TYR A 159 -24.34 -1.95 0.79
N ASN A 160 -23.42 -2.05 -0.20
CA ASN A 160 -22.71 -3.30 -0.46
C ASN A 160 -21.79 -3.72 0.71
N LEU A 161 -21.14 -2.76 1.37
CA LEU A 161 -20.23 -3.07 2.47
C LEU A 161 -20.93 -3.31 3.79
N THR A 162 -22.16 -2.82 3.98
CA THR A 162 -23.03 -3.23 5.08
C THR A 162 -23.42 -4.70 4.95
N GLU A 163 -23.88 -5.12 3.77
CA GLU A 163 -24.18 -6.53 3.48
C GLU A 163 -22.96 -7.44 3.67
N PHE A 164 -21.79 -7.00 3.20
CA PHE A 164 -20.54 -7.70 3.46
C PHE A 164 -20.22 -7.78 4.96
N ASN A 165 -20.32 -6.66 5.69
CA ASN A 165 -20.01 -6.60 7.11
C ASN A 165 -20.90 -7.53 7.93
N TYR A 166 -22.18 -7.66 7.60
CA TYR A 166 -23.10 -8.60 8.27
C TYR A 166 -22.76 -10.07 8.06
N ARG A 167 -22.02 -10.43 7.00
CA ARG A 167 -21.56 -11.81 6.77
C ARG A 167 -20.26 -12.15 7.49
N LEU A 168 -19.54 -11.16 8.00
CA LEU A 168 -18.29 -11.41 8.74
C LEU A 168 -18.59 -12.12 10.05
N GLU A 169 -17.77 -13.11 10.43
CA GLU A 169 -17.89 -13.77 11.75
C GLU A 169 -17.77 -12.75 12.90
N ASN A 170 -16.98 -11.71 12.67
CA ASN A 170 -16.75 -10.63 13.61
C ASN A 170 -17.01 -9.31 12.87
N PRO A 171 -18.25 -8.80 12.82
CA PRO A 171 -18.53 -7.55 12.11
C PRO A 171 -17.83 -6.34 12.76
N LEU A 172 -17.61 -5.29 11.98
CA LEU A 172 -17.32 -3.95 12.50
C LEU A 172 -18.61 -3.32 13.04
N SER A 173 -18.46 -2.35 13.94
CA SER A 173 -19.59 -1.49 14.29
C SER A 173 -20.01 -0.61 13.09
N ASP A 174 -21.30 -0.26 13.00
CA ASP A 174 -21.82 0.58 11.91
C ASP A 174 -21.08 1.92 11.81
N ASN A 175 -20.75 2.53 12.95
CA ASN A 175 -19.96 3.76 13.01
C ASN A 175 -18.55 3.58 12.44
N GLU A 176 -17.86 2.47 12.71
CA GLU A 176 -16.53 2.21 12.17
C GLU A 176 -16.56 1.93 10.66
N LEU A 177 -17.57 1.17 10.21
CA LEU A 177 -17.83 0.92 8.80
C LEU A 177 -18.05 2.26 8.06
N GLU A 178 -18.96 3.08 8.55
CA GLU A 178 -19.27 4.37 7.92
C GLU A 178 -18.06 5.31 7.91
N ARG A 179 -17.32 5.41 9.02
CA ARG A 179 -16.07 6.19 9.09
C ARG A 179 -15.04 5.70 8.08
N THR A 180 -14.94 4.39 7.86
CA THR A 180 -14.01 3.81 6.89
C THR A 180 -14.40 4.14 5.46
N VAL A 181 -15.69 4.00 5.11
CA VAL A 181 -16.23 4.40 3.80
C VAL A 181 -16.04 5.90 3.57
N ASN A 182 -16.36 6.74 4.57
CA ASN A 182 -16.15 8.19 4.53
C ASN A 182 -14.68 8.54 4.23
N SER A 183 -13.73 7.81 4.83
CA SER A 183 -12.31 8.01 4.58
C SER A 183 -11.94 7.72 3.11
N ALA A 184 -12.45 6.62 2.53
CA ALA A 184 -12.20 6.26 1.13
C ALA A 184 -12.74 7.32 0.15
N TYR A 185 -13.93 7.84 0.42
CA TYR A 185 -14.62 8.84 -0.42
C TYR A 185 -14.20 10.29 -0.17
N SER A 186 -13.21 10.53 0.69
CA SER A 186 -12.71 11.88 1.00
C SER A 186 -11.97 12.59 -0.15
N GLY A 187 -11.78 11.91 -1.29
CA GLY A 187 -11.00 12.40 -2.44
C GLY A 187 -9.49 12.37 -2.25
N LYS A 188 -9.00 11.96 -1.07
CA LYS A 188 -7.56 11.87 -0.75
C LYS A 188 -6.85 10.71 -1.45
N TYR A 189 -7.59 9.70 -1.89
CA TYR A 189 -7.08 8.47 -2.46
C TYR A 189 -7.49 8.36 -3.93
N LYS A 190 -6.65 7.69 -4.74
CA LYS A 190 -6.93 7.47 -6.17
C LYS A 190 -7.54 6.10 -6.48
N GLY A 191 -7.57 5.20 -5.49
CA GLY A 191 -8.01 3.82 -5.63
C GLY A 191 -7.23 2.86 -4.73
N ALA A 192 -7.59 1.58 -4.79
CA ALA A 192 -6.97 0.53 -4.00
C ALA A 192 -5.56 0.20 -4.52
N SER A 193 -4.58 0.09 -3.62
CA SER A 193 -3.19 -0.19 -3.98
C SER A 193 -2.97 -1.67 -4.27
N LYS A 194 -2.33 -1.98 -5.41
CA LYS A 194 -1.97 -3.36 -5.80
C LYS A 194 -1.22 -4.11 -4.70
N ALA A 195 -0.31 -3.44 -4.00
CA ALA A 195 0.47 -4.04 -2.92
C ALA A 195 -0.39 -4.39 -1.69
N PHE A 196 -1.33 -3.49 -1.32
CA PHE A 196 -2.27 -3.74 -0.23
C PHE A 196 -3.25 -4.85 -0.58
N ILE A 197 -3.81 -4.82 -1.78
CA ILE A 197 -4.70 -5.88 -2.30
C ILE A 197 -4.01 -7.24 -2.23
N THR A 198 -2.79 -7.34 -2.76
CA THR A 198 -2.01 -8.60 -2.74
C THR A 198 -1.83 -9.08 -1.31
N THR A 199 -1.43 -8.18 -0.40
CA THR A 199 -1.22 -8.50 1.01
C THR A 199 -2.50 -9.04 1.68
N LEU A 200 -3.65 -8.41 1.43
CA LEU A 200 -4.93 -8.83 1.99
C LEU A 200 -5.39 -10.17 1.44
N CYS A 201 -5.27 -10.38 0.12
CA CYS A 201 -5.67 -11.64 -0.50
C CYS A 201 -4.79 -12.81 -0.04
N THR A 202 -3.47 -12.59 0.09
CA THR A 202 -2.58 -13.63 0.62
C THR A 202 -2.82 -13.94 2.09
N GLU A 203 -3.34 -12.98 2.86
CA GLU A 203 -3.62 -13.17 4.29
C GLU A 203 -4.95 -13.91 4.51
N TRP A 204 -6.00 -13.52 3.80
CA TRP A 204 -7.38 -13.94 4.09
C TRP A 204 -7.99 -14.91 3.10
N VAL A 205 -7.54 -14.90 1.83
CA VAL A 205 -8.12 -15.76 0.79
C VAL A 205 -7.26 -17.00 0.63
N ASN A 206 -6.03 -16.84 0.15
CA ASN A 206 -5.08 -17.94 -0.01
C ASN A 206 -3.64 -17.41 -0.17
N ARG A 207 -2.71 -17.95 0.64
CA ARG A 207 -1.29 -17.55 0.66
C ARG A 207 -0.55 -17.78 -0.65
N ASP A 208 -1.00 -18.74 -1.45
CA ASP A 208 -0.37 -19.14 -2.72
C ASP A 208 -0.87 -18.33 -3.93
N LEU A 209 -1.75 -17.35 -3.73
CA LEU A 209 -2.26 -16.49 -4.80
C LEU A 209 -1.14 -15.70 -5.48
N LYS A 210 -1.07 -15.83 -6.80
CA LYS A 210 -0.13 -15.09 -7.65
C LYS A 210 -0.79 -13.82 -8.17
N SER A 211 0.04 -12.89 -8.63
CA SER A 211 -0.48 -11.66 -9.25
C SER A 211 -1.35 -11.91 -10.49
N SER A 212 -1.22 -13.05 -11.17
CA SER A 212 -2.09 -13.43 -12.30
C SER A 212 -3.51 -13.78 -11.86
N ASP A 213 -3.65 -14.28 -10.64
CA ASP A 213 -4.93 -14.76 -10.11
C ASP A 213 -5.75 -13.60 -9.55
N LEU A 214 -5.05 -12.56 -9.10
CA LEU A 214 -5.64 -11.36 -8.50
C LEU A 214 -5.97 -10.27 -9.53
N PHE A 215 -5.19 -10.18 -10.62
CA PHE A 215 -5.25 -9.06 -11.55
C PHE A 215 -5.28 -9.52 -12.99
N SER A 216 -6.28 -9.05 -13.72
CA SER A 216 -6.50 -9.34 -15.12
C SER A 216 -5.36 -8.79 -15.97
N THR A 217 -4.55 -9.65 -16.57
CA THR A 217 -3.53 -9.25 -17.53
C THR A 217 -4.12 -9.09 -18.92
N THR A 218 -4.77 -7.96 -19.22
CA THR A 218 -5.10 -7.66 -20.62
C THR A 218 -3.87 -7.12 -21.34
N GLY A 219 -3.24 -7.98 -22.13
CA GLY A 219 -2.35 -7.56 -23.19
C GLY A 219 -3.15 -7.12 -24.40
N TRP A 220 -2.76 -6.01 -25.03
CA TRP A 220 -3.22 -5.71 -26.38
C TRP A 220 -2.83 -6.85 -27.32
N TYR A 221 -3.82 -7.49 -27.95
CA TYR A 221 -3.62 -8.28 -29.16
C TYR A 221 -3.76 -7.32 -30.35
N LYS A 222 -2.65 -7.02 -31.03
CA LYS A 222 -2.72 -6.31 -32.31
C LYS A 222 -3.23 -7.33 -33.32
N PHE A 223 -4.53 -7.28 -33.65
CA PHE A 223 -5.04 -8.04 -34.78
C PHE A 223 -4.19 -7.70 -36.01
N ALA A 224 -3.60 -8.72 -36.62
CA ALA A 224 -2.90 -8.53 -37.88
C ALA A 224 -3.90 -7.92 -38.87
N LYS A 225 -3.55 -6.79 -39.48
CA LYS A 225 -4.43 -6.15 -40.47
C LYS A 225 -4.81 -7.18 -41.55
N PRO A 226 -6.05 -7.11 -42.09
CA PRO A 226 -6.43 -7.83 -43.30
C PRO A 226 -5.37 -7.64 -44.37
N ARG A 227 -5.13 -8.68 -45.18
CA ARG A 227 -4.04 -8.68 -46.17
C ARG A 227 -4.15 -7.49 -47.15
N GLU A 228 -5.38 -7.09 -47.44
CA GLU A 228 -5.77 -5.95 -48.28
C GLU A 228 -5.29 -4.59 -47.75
N GLU A 229 -5.13 -4.44 -46.43
CA GLU A 229 -4.67 -3.18 -45.80
C GLU A 229 -3.14 -3.12 -45.57
N ARG A 230 -2.39 -4.15 -45.99
CA ARG A 230 -0.94 -4.21 -45.79
C ARG A 230 -0.22 -3.47 -46.92
N ALA A 231 -0.03 -2.16 -46.77
CA ALA A 231 0.64 -1.30 -47.77
C ALA A 231 2.14 -1.60 -47.99
N ARG A 232 2.79 -2.41 -47.13
CA ARG A 232 4.15 -2.92 -47.33
C ARG A 232 4.25 -4.33 -46.78
N SER A 233 4.09 -5.32 -47.65
CA SER A 233 4.53 -6.70 -47.41
C SER A 233 5.91 -6.87 -48.03
N HIS A 234 6.94 -6.95 -47.21
CA HIS A 234 8.15 -7.66 -47.58
C HIS A 234 8.19 -8.97 -46.79
#